data_AF-T1ALG9-F1
#
_entry.id   AF-T1ALG9-F1
#
_cell.length_a   1.000
_cell.length_b   1.000
_cell.length_c   1.000
_cell.angle_alpha   90.00
_cell.angle_beta   90.00
_cell.angle_gamma   90.00
#
_symmetry.space_group_name_H-M   'P 1'
#
loop_
_entity.id
_entity.type
_entity.pdbx_description
1 polymer ?
#
loop_
_entity_poly.entity_id
_entity_poly.type
_entity_poly.pdbx_seq_one_letter_code
_entity_poly.pdbx_strand_id
1 'polypeptide(L)'
;RAERDITRDLLGALAPVVERHHASIVEPKAVGALLRAIDGYAGSLVVRCALRLAPLVFVRPGELRMAEWDEFNLDGGSGGFQRRA
;
A
#
# COMPACT_ATOMS: atom_id res chain seq x y z
N ARG A 1 2.12 24.40 30.80
CA ARG A 1 3.08 24.66 29.69
C ARG A 1 4.41 24.05 30.11
N ALA A 2 5.08 23.25 29.27
CA ALA A 2 6.35 22.62 29.64
C ALA A 2 7.50 23.65 29.69
N GLU A 3 8.45 23.48 30.61
CA GLU A 3 9.55 24.42 30.88
C GLU A 3 10.73 24.29 29.90
N ARG A 4 10.87 23.14 29.25
CA ARG A 4 11.91 22.85 28.26
C ARG A 4 11.33 22.03 27.11
N ASP A 5 11.88 22.22 25.93
CA ASP A 5 11.66 21.37 24.78
C ASP A 5 12.29 19.99 24.99
N ILE A 6 11.45 18.97 25.17
CA ILE A 6 11.83 17.57 25.36
C ILE A 6 12.34 16.90 24.08
N THR A 7 12.12 17.50 22.91
CA THR A 7 12.56 16.93 21.62
C THR A 7 14.06 17.15 21.36
N ARG A 8 14.70 18.06 22.11
CA ARG A 8 16.15 18.30 22.02
C ARG A 8 17.01 17.07 22.30
N ASP A 9 16.54 16.17 23.15
CA ASP A 9 17.27 14.94 23.48
C ASP A 9 17.17 13.88 22.36
N LEU A 10 16.25 14.08 21.41
CA LEU A 10 16.09 13.24 20.22
C LEU A 10 16.97 13.70 19.04
N LEU A 11 17.53 14.92 19.11
CA LEU A 11 18.34 15.50 18.05
C LEU A 11 19.67 14.73 17.94
N GLY A 12 19.84 13.94 16.88
CA GLY A 12 21.02 13.09 16.66
C GLY A 12 20.96 11.72 17.35
N ALA A 13 19.95 11.46 18.19
CA ALA A 13 19.72 10.14 18.78
C ALA A 13 19.07 9.16 17.80
N LEU A 14 18.31 9.68 16.83
CA LEU A 14 17.67 8.89 15.78
C LEU A 14 18.53 8.89 14.52
N ALA A 15 18.73 7.71 13.94
CA ALA A 15 19.30 7.60 12.61
C ALA A 15 18.40 8.34 11.60
N PRO A 16 18.96 9.13 10.67
CA PRO A 16 18.17 9.79 9.65
C PRO A 16 17.45 8.74 8.78
N VAL A 17 16.20 9.03 8.42
CA VAL A 17 15.46 8.18 7.49
C VAL A 17 16.14 8.28 6.13
N VAL A 18 16.71 7.17 5.67
CA VAL A 18 17.26 7.08 4.31
C VAL A 18 16.09 6.79 3.37
N GLU A 19 15.60 7.82 2.69
CA GLU A 19 14.56 7.66 1.69
C GLU A 19 15.05 6.80 0.53
N ARG A 20 14.23 5.81 0.15
CA ARG A 20 14.44 4.98 -1.04
C ARG A 20 13.20 5.08 -1.91
N HIS A 21 13.39 5.47 -3.16
CA HIS A 21 12.31 5.51 -4.12
C HIS A 21 12.03 4.10 -4.66
N HIS A 22 10.78 3.67 -4.58
CA HIS A 22 10.31 2.40 -5.13
C HIS A 22 9.61 2.66 -6.47
N ALA A 23 10.40 2.72 -7.55
CA ALA A 23 9.86 2.91 -8.89
C ALA A 23 8.94 1.75 -9.28
N SER A 24 7.88 2.07 -10.01
CA SER A 24 6.96 1.06 -10.54
C SER A 24 7.67 0.12 -11.51
N ILE A 25 7.33 -1.16 -11.46
CA ILE A 25 7.79 -2.15 -12.43
C ILE A 25 7.13 -1.84 -13.78
N VAL A 26 7.92 -1.55 -14.81
CA VAL A 26 7.43 -1.23 -16.16
C VAL A 26 7.72 -2.32 -17.19
N GLU A 27 8.67 -3.22 -16.90
CA GLU A 27 9.06 -4.30 -17.81
C GLU A 27 8.01 -5.43 -17.80
N PRO A 28 7.38 -5.78 -18.94
CA PRO A 28 6.33 -6.79 -18.99
C PRO A 28 6.73 -8.15 -18.39
N LYS A 29 7.98 -8.60 -18.60
CA LYS A 29 8.46 -9.86 -18.00
C LYS A 29 8.48 -9.81 -16.48
N ALA A 30 8.88 -8.68 -15.90
CA ALA A 30 8.93 -8.47 -14.46
C ALA A 30 7.52 -8.32 -13.87
N VAL A 31 6.60 -7.64 -14.57
CA VAL A 31 5.17 -7.61 -14.19
C VAL A 31 4.58 -9.01 -14.16
N GLY A 32 4.83 -9.83 -15.19
CA GLY A 32 4.38 -11.22 -15.20
C GLY A 32 4.92 -12.05 -14.03
N ALA A 33 6.18 -11.82 -13.62
CA ALA A 33 6.75 -12.48 -12.46
C ALA A 33 6.08 -12.05 -11.14
N LEU A 34 5.78 -10.76 -11.00
CA LEU A 34 5.03 -10.22 -9.86
C LEU A 34 3.63 -10.85 -9.76
N LEU A 35 2.89 -10.93 -10.86
CA LEU A 35 1.54 -11.52 -10.86
C LEU A 35 1.57 -12.99 -10.41
N ARG A 36 2.54 -13.79 -10.90
CA ARG A 36 2.71 -15.17 -10.44
C ARG A 36 3.08 -15.27 -8.95
N ALA A 37 3.90 -14.35 -8.45
CA ALA A 37 4.24 -14.30 -7.03
C ALA A 37 3.02 -13.95 -6.15
N ILE A 38 2.17 -13.04 -6.62
CA ILE A 38 0.88 -12.71 -5.98
C ILE A 38 -0.02 -13.94 -5.92
N ASP A 39 -0.15 -14.68 -7.03
CA ASP A 39 -1.01 -15.86 -7.10
C ASP A 39 -0.52 -17.01 -6.20
N GLY A 40 0.79 -17.19 -6.10
CA GLY A 40 1.44 -18.21 -5.27
C GLY A 40 1.58 -17.84 -3.79
N TYR A 41 1.13 -16.66 -3.35
CA TYR A 41 1.27 -16.23 -1.97
C TYR A 41 0.42 -17.10 -1.02
N ALA A 42 1.08 -17.78 -0.07
CA ALA A 42 0.47 -18.75 0.84
C ALA A 42 0.23 -18.22 2.27
N GLY A 43 0.26 -16.90 2.47
CA GLY A 43 0.00 -16.28 3.77
C GLY A 43 -1.49 -16.20 4.12
N SER A 44 -1.84 -15.25 4.99
CA SER A 44 -3.22 -15.10 5.47
C SER A 44 -4.21 -14.78 4.34
N LEU A 45 -5.47 -15.20 4.51
CA LEU A 45 -6.54 -14.95 3.55
C LEU A 45 -6.69 -13.45 3.24
N VAL A 46 -6.61 -12.61 4.26
CA VAL A 46 -6.73 -11.15 4.13
C VAL A 46 -5.65 -10.60 3.19
N VAL A 47 -4.39 -11.00 3.41
CA VAL A 47 -3.27 -10.52 2.58
C VAL A 47 -3.37 -11.10 1.17
N ARG A 48 -3.79 -12.36 1.01
CA ARG A 48 -4.05 -12.95 -0.31
C ARG A 48 -5.10 -12.18 -1.11
N CYS A 49 -6.22 -11.79 -0.48
CA CYS A 49 -7.24 -10.99 -1.14
C CYS A 49 -6.72 -9.61 -1.53
N ALA A 50 -6.03 -8.93 -0.62
CA ALA A 50 -5.44 -7.62 -0.89
C ALA A 50 -4.43 -7.68 -2.06
N LEU A 51 -3.55 -8.68 -2.08
CA LEU A 51 -2.57 -8.85 -3.16
C LEU A 51 -3.24 -9.12 -4.51
N ARG A 52 -4.34 -9.87 -4.54
CA ARG A 52 -5.10 -10.14 -5.78
C ARG A 52 -5.90 -8.93 -6.28
N LEU A 53 -6.35 -8.06 -5.37
CA LEU A 53 -7.04 -6.82 -5.72
C LEU A 53 -6.09 -5.73 -6.24
N ALA A 54 -4.86 -5.68 -5.71
CA ALA A 54 -3.91 -4.60 -6.01
C ALA A 54 -3.69 -4.34 -7.53
N PRO A 55 -3.53 -5.36 -8.41
CA PRO A 55 -3.38 -5.15 -9.85
C PRO A 55 -4.65 -4.69 -10.57
N LEU A 56 -5.83 -4.78 -9.93
CA LEU A 56 -7.10 -4.37 -10.53
C LEU A 56 -7.42 -2.90 -10.24
N VAL A 57 -6.99 -2.40 -9.08
CA VAL A 57 -7.30 -1.03 -8.63
C VAL A 57 -6.12 -0.06 -8.79
N PHE A 58 -4.90 -0.55 -8.99
CA PHE A 58 -3.68 0.23 -9.22
C PHE A 58 -3.37 1.33 -8.18
N VAL A 59 -3.91 1.22 -6.95
CA VAL A 59 -3.60 2.15 -5.86
C VAL A 59 -2.38 1.71 -5.05
N ARG A 60 -1.85 2.61 -4.22
CA ARG A 60 -0.70 2.29 -3.37
C ARG A 60 -1.08 1.21 -2.33
N PRO A 61 -0.13 0.38 -1.87
CA PRO A 61 -0.45 -0.69 -0.91
C PRO A 61 -1.06 -0.21 0.41
N GLY A 62 -0.57 0.91 0.97
CA GLY A 62 -1.15 1.49 2.19
C GLY A 62 -2.57 2.01 1.98
N GLU A 63 -2.84 2.43 0.76
CA GLU A 63 -4.12 2.95 0.31
C GLU A 63 -5.18 1.86 0.17
N LEU A 64 -4.82 0.69 -0.38
CA LEU A 64 -5.71 -0.47 -0.40
C LEU A 64 -5.93 -1.05 1.01
N ARG A 65 -4.90 -1.02 1.86
CA ARG A 65 -4.99 -1.53 3.24
C ARG A 65 -6.00 -0.76 4.10
N MET A 66 -6.11 0.54 3.86
CA MET A 66 -7.00 1.44 4.59
C MET A 66 -8.34 1.68 3.88
N ALA A 67 -8.62 0.94 2.80
CA ALA A 67 -9.84 1.13 2.03
C ALA A 67 -11.08 0.72 2.83
N GLU A 68 -12.15 1.51 2.70
CA GLU A 68 -13.43 1.24 3.33
C GLU A 68 -14.41 0.61 2.33
N TRP A 69 -15.39 -0.15 2.84
CA TRP A 69 -16.36 -0.83 1.98
C TRP A 69 -17.18 0.13 1.12
N ASP A 70 -17.46 1.32 1.64
CA ASP A 70 -18.20 2.38 0.95
C ASP A 70 -17.42 3.01 -0.23
N GLU A 71 -16.16 2.63 -0.44
CA GLU A 71 -15.32 3.04 -1.58
C GLU A 71 -15.39 2.04 -2.76
N PHE A 72 -16.06 0.89 -2.57
CA PHE A 72 -16.26 -0.12 -3.59
C PHE A 72 -17.71 -0.10 -4.10
N ASN A 73 -17.90 0.28 -5.37
CA ASN A 73 -19.19 0.13 -6.02
C ASN A 73 -19.32 -1.29 -6.58
N LEU A 74 -20.13 -2.13 -5.94
CA LEU A 74 -20.35 -3.53 -6.35
C LEU A 74 -21.67 -3.73 -7.10
N ASP A 75 -22.54 -2.71 -7.13
CA ASP A 75 -23.90 -2.80 -7.68
C ASP A 75 -23.97 -2.38 -9.16
N GLY A 76 -22.96 -1.66 -9.66
CA GLY A 76 -22.81 -1.28 -11.06
C GLY A 76 -21.94 -2.27 -11.85
N GLY A 77 -22.38 -2.67 -13.06
CA GLY A 77 -21.69 -3.65 -13.92
C GLY A 77 -20.22 -3.34 -14.30
N SER A 78 -19.73 -2.16 -13.95
CA SER A 78 -18.33 -1.77 -13.93
C SER A 78 -17.93 -1.49 -12.48
N GLY A 79 -17.63 -2.53 -11.71
CA GLY A 79 -17.23 -2.41 -10.31
C GLY A 79 -15.97 -1.55 -10.18
N GLY A 80 -16.11 -0.40 -9.52
CA GLY A 80 -15.06 0.61 -9.43
C GLY A 80 -14.60 0.81 -7.98
N PHE A 81 -13.31 1.06 -7.80
CA PHE A 81 -12.73 1.54 -6.54
C PHE A 81 -12.47 3.04 -6.68
N GLN A 82 -13.05 3.85 -5.78
CA GLN A 82 -12.82 5.29 -5.75
C GLN A 82 -12.58 5.74 -4.31
N ARG A 83 -11.39 6.28 -4.04
CA ARG A 83 -11.09 6.85 -2.73
C ARG A 83 -11.86 8.16 -2.57
N ARG A 84 -12.57 8.32 -1.46
CA ARG A 84 -13.08 9.64 -1.07
C ARG A 84 -11.95 10.41 -0.37
N ALA A 85 -11.71 11.63 -0.85
CA ALA A 85 -10.74 12.55 -0.26
C ALA A 85 -11.19 13.02 1.13
#